data_AF-A0A2A6B4N4-F1
#
_entry.id   AF-A0A2A6B4N4-F1
#
_cell.length_a   1.000
_cell.length_b   1.000
_cell.length_c   1.000
_cell.angle_alpha   90.00
_cell.angle_beta   90.00
_cell.angle_gamma   90.00
#
_symmetry.space_group_name_H-M   'P 1'
#
loop_
_entity.id
_entity.type
_entity.pdbx_description
1 polymer ?
#
loop_
_entity_poly.entity_id
_entity_poly.type
_entity_poly.pdbx_seq_one_letter_code
_entity_poly.pdbx_strand_id
1 'polypeptide(L)'
;MDTEFPGVVTTPLGQFKSKEVSCRKFSFFLVKLQLLTCPIVENICVYGSGLESFTIGLVVPNQKHLEKIAEEVGASGSTEELCANAAVIKAFKKKLDVHATKNKLSRVEQPGAIHLCSEIWTPDSDLLTEALKLKRRPVTQMYEDTIKDLYAKAGLDYES
;
A
#
# COMPACT_ATOMS: atom_id res chain seq x y z
N MET A 1 -62.96 -12.58 -34.88
CA MET A 1 -62.82 -13.56 -33.78
C MET A 1 -61.34 -13.71 -33.49
N ASP A 2 -60.79 -12.61 -32.94
CA ASP A 2 -60.04 -12.48 -31.68
C ASP A 2 -58.95 -13.48 -31.29
N THR A 3 -58.00 -12.94 -30.50
CA THR A 3 -56.86 -13.54 -29.77
C THR A 3 -55.53 -13.53 -30.55
N GLU A 4 -54.78 -12.43 -30.60
CA GLU A 4 -54.03 -11.73 -29.53
C GLU A 4 -53.10 -12.66 -28.73
N PHE A 5 -51.80 -12.65 -29.09
CA PHE A 5 -50.70 -13.07 -28.21
C PHE A 5 -49.95 -11.82 -27.70
N PRO A 6 -49.56 -11.79 -26.41
CA PRO A 6 -49.05 -10.61 -25.74
C PRO A 6 -47.52 -10.46 -25.88
N GLY A 7 -47.07 -9.20 -25.90
CA GLY A 7 -45.83 -8.82 -25.23
C GLY A 7 -44.52 -8.93 -26.01
N VAL A 8 -44.32 -8.08 -27.02
CA VAL A 8 -42.96 -7.60 -27.34
C VAL A 8 -42.81 -6.24 -26.67
N VAL A 9 -42.30 -6.27 -25.44
CA VAL A 9 -41.72 -5.09 -24.78
C VAL A 9 -40.45 -4.73 -25.51
N THR A 10 -40.51 -3.65 -26.28
CA THR A 10 -39.32 -2.98 -26.80
C THR A 10 -38.62 -2.37 -25.60
N THR A 11 -37.47 -2.94 -25.21
CA THR A 11 -36.60 -2.30 -24.21
C THR A 11 -35.41 -1.72 -24.98
N PRO A 12 -35.21 -0.40 -24.93
CA PRO A 12 -34.11 0.23 -25.66
C PRO A 12 -32.77 -0.22 -25.10
N LEU A 13 -31.80 -0.28 -26.02
CA LEU A 13 -30.37 -0.54 -25.85
C LEU A 13 -29.93 -0.53 -24.39
N GLY A 14 -29.57 -1.72 -23.91
CA GLY A 14 -28.78 -1.87 -22.71
C GLY A 14 -27.59 -0.93 -22.78
N GLN A 15 -27.63 0.10 -21.94
CA GLN A 15 -26.47 0.85 -21.55
C GLN A 15 -25.48 -0.16 -20.99
N PHE A 16 -24.52 -0.57 -21.82
CA PHE A 16 -23.23 -1.02 -21.34
C PHE A 16 -22.75 0.14 -20.49
N LYS A 17 -22.91 -0.01 -19.18
CA LYS A 17 -22.29 0.85 -18.18
C LYS A 17 -20.80 0.60 -18.38
N SER A 18 -20.21 1.39 -19.28
CA SER A 18 -18.80 1.70 -19.25
C SER A 18 -18.52 1.97 -17.80
N LYS A 19 -17.91 0.99 -17.13
CA LYS A 19 -17.04 1.31 -16.03
C LYS A 19 -15.99 2.13 -16.74
N GLU A 20 -16.18 3.45 -16.75
CA GLU A 20 -15.09 4.38 -16.85
C GLU A 20 -14.05 3.80 -15.90
N VAL A 21 -13.05 3.13 -16.47
CA VAL A 21 -11.76 3.03 -15.85
C VAL A 21 -11.30 4.47 -15.89
N SER A 22 -11.82 5.24 -14.93
CA SER A 22 -11.32 6.52 -14.55
C SER A 22 -9.85 6.22 -14.38
N CYS A 23 -9.07 6.71 -15.34
CA CYS A 23 -7.63 6.65 -15.33
C CYS A 23 -7.24 7.57 -14.18
N ARG A 24 -7.51 7.12 -12.94
CA ARG A 24 -7.08 7.76 -11.71
C ARG A 24 -5.58 7.61 -11.83
N LYS A 25 -4.94 8.69 -12.28
CA LYS A 25 -3.49 8.82 -12.26
C LYS A 25 -3.08 8.42 -10.85
N PHE A 26 -2.45 7.25 -10.76
CA PHE A 26 -2.02 6.69 -9.50
C PHE A 26 -0.97 7.62 -8.92
N SER A 27 -1.38 8.48 -8.00
CA SER A 27 -0.49 9.48 -7.43
C SER A 27 0.13 8.90 -6.17
N PHE A 28 1.26 8.21 -6.36
CA PHE A 28 2.10 7.74 -5.25
C PHE A 28 2.39 8.88 -4.25
N PHE A 29 2.47 10.12 -4.74
CA PHE A 29 2.68 11.30 -3.92
C PHE A 29 1.48 11.60 -3.00
N LEU A 30 0.24 11.57 -3.51
CA LEU A 30 -0.95 11.77 -2.69
C LEU A 30 -1.09 10.66 -1.66
N VAL A 31 -0.93 9.40 -2.08
CA VAL A 31 -0.99 8.25 -1.15
C VAL A 31 0.03 8.40 -0.03
N LYS A 32 1.30 8.67 -0.37
CA LYS A 32 2.36 8.93 0.60
C LYS A 32 1.97 10.06 1.55
N LEU A 33 1.53 11.21 1.02
CA LEU A 33 1.19 12.38 1.83
C LEU A 33 0.09 12.07 2.83
N GLN A 34 -0.97 11.39 2.40
CA GLN A 34 -2.10 11.02 3.25
C GLN A 34 -1.69 10.02 4.33
N LEU A 35 -0.81 9.07 4.02
CA LEU A 35 -0.31 8.10 4.99
C LEU A 35 0.68 8.74 5.98
N LEU A 36 1.49 9.70 5.53
CA LEU A 36 2.40 10.48 6.37
C LEU A 36 1.67 11.41 7.37
N THR A 37 0.38 11.70 7.14
CA THR A 37 -0.43 12.42 8.15
C THR A 37 -0.60 11.63 9.45
N CYS A 38 -0.33 10.33 9.41
CA CYS A 38 -0.46 9.46 10.58
C CYS A 38 0.82 9.55 11.41
N PRO A 39 0.75 9.92 12.71
CA PRO A 39 1.95 10.05 13.56
C PRO A 39 2.64 8.70 13.83
N ILE A 40 1.99 7.58 13.50
CA ILE A 40 2.55 6.23 13.62
C ILE A 40 3.63 5.92 12.56
N VAL A 41 3.67 6.70 11.46
CA VAL A 41 4.61 6.54 10.36
C VAL A 41 5.57 7.73 10.40
N GLU A 42 6.86 7.46 10.42
CA GLU A 42 7.86 8.51 10.29
C GLU A 42 8.07 8.83 8.80
N ASN A 43 8.39 7.80 8.01
CA ASN A 43 8.58 7.91 6.57
C ASN A 43 7.89 6.77 5.82
N ILE A 44 7.47 7.01 4.58
CA ILE A 44 6.88 5.97 3.71
C ILE A 44 7.31 6.15 2.26
N CYS A 45 7.61 5.03 1.60
CA CYS A 45 7.84 4.89 0.18
C CYS A 45 6.88 3.85 -0.39
N VAL A 46 6.16 4.21 -1.44
CA VAL A 46 5.35 3.24 -2.18
C VAL A 46 6.09 2.88 -3.45
N TYR A 47 6.41 1.60 -3.57
CA TYR A 47 6.99 0.97 -4.74
C TYR A 47 5.88 0.24 -5.52
N GLY A 48 5.90 0.39 -6.83
CA GLY A 48 5.01 -0.35 -7.72
C GLY A 48 5.66 -0.43 -9.09
N SER A 49 5.89 -1.64 -9.56
CA SER A 49 6.23 -1.84 -10.96
C SER A 49 4.94 -1.84 -11.78
N GLY A 50 4.96 -1.20 -12.95
CA GLY A 50 3.81 -1.21 -13.86
C GLY A 50 3.46 -2.62 -14.40
N LEU A 51 4.34 -3.59 -14.17
CA LEU A 51 4.17 -4.99 -14.55
C LEU A 51 3.40 -5.80 -13.50
N GLU A 52 3.26 -5.27 -12.29
CA GLU A 52 2.75 -6.01 -11.13
C GLU A 52 1.34 -5.56 -10.77
N SER A 53 0.49 -6.52 -10.41
CA SER A 53 -0.89 -6.23 -9.98
C SER A 53 -0.97 -5.62 -8.58
N PHE A 54 0.15 -5.56 -7.86
CA PHE A 54 0.23 -5.08 -6.48
C PHE A 54 1.37 -4.08 -6.33
N THR A 55 1.24 -3.22 -5.33
CA THR A 55 2.30 -2.27 -4.93
C THR A 55 2.79 -2.63 -3.53
N ILE A 56 4.09 -2.43 -3.29
CA ILE A 56 4.73 -2.63 -2.00
C ILE A 56 4.92 -1.29 -1.31
N GLY A 57 4.48 -1.19 -0.06
CA GLY A 57 4.70 -0.02 0.80
C GLY A 57 5.86 -0.28 1.75
N LEU A 58 7.00 0.35 1.52
CA LEU A 58 8.09 0.42 2.50
C LEU A 58 7.75 1.53 3.49
N VAL A 59 7.62 1.18 4.76
CA VAL A 59 7.21 2.11 5.81
C VAL A 59 8.24 2.08 6.92
N VAL A 60 8.68 3.25 7.35
CA VAL A 60 9.49 3.45 8.54
C VAL A 60 8.54 3.82 9.67
N PRO A 61 8.16 2.88 10.55
CA PRO A 61 7.38 3.18 11.73
C PRO A 61 8.22 3.94 12.74
N ASN A 62 7.57 4.81 13.52
CA ASN A 62 8.25 5.41 14.67
C ASN A 62 8.35 4.38 15.80
N GLN A 63 9.53 4.25 16.42
CA GLN A 63 9.85 3.25 17.44
C GLN A 63 8.83 3.25 18.59
N LYS A 64 8.46 4.44 19.10
CA LYS A 64 7.48 4.60 20.18
C LYS A 64 6.09 4.09 19.80
N HIS A 65 5.70 4.29 18.55
CA HIS A 65 4.40 3.85 18.04
C HIS A 65 4.38 2.36 17.73
N LEU A 66 5.51 1.81 17.28
CA LEU A 66 5.69 0.38 17.05
C LEU A 66 5.56 -0.39 18.37
N GLU A 67 6.25 0.04 19.43
CA GLU A 67 6.16 -0.57 20.76
C GLU A 67 4.72 -0.55 21.29
N LYS A 68 4.00 0.55 21.11
CA LYS A 68 2.60 0.66 21.52
C LYS A 68 1.69 -0.32 20.75
N ILE A 69 1.90 -0.47 19.45
CA ILE A 69 1.14 -1.44 18.64
C ILE A 69 1.53 -2.87 19.03
N ALA A 70 2.79 -3.11 19.35
CA ALA A 70 3.28 -4.40 19.78
C ALA A 70 2.64 -4.81 21.11
N GLU A 71 2.58 -3.91 22.09
CA GLU A 71 1.88 -4.12 23.36
C GLU A 71 0.41 -4.46 23.15
N GLU A 72 -0.31 -3.75 22.26
CA GLU A 72 -1.70 -4.07 21.90
C GLU A 72 -1.86 -5.46 21.25
N VAL A 73 -0.83 -5.94 20.55
CA VAL A 73 -0.82 -7.23 19.86
C VAL A 73 -0.27 -8.35 20.77
N GLY A 74 0.28 -8.01 21.94
CA GLY A 74 0.96 -8.96 22.82
C GLY A 74 2.33 -9.40 22.30
N ALA A 75 2.95 -8.61 21.43
CA ALA A 75 4.33 -8.79 21.00
C ALA A 75 5.24 -7.84 21.78
N SER A 76 6.39 -8.34 22.24
CA SER A 76 7.38 -7.54 22.97
C SER A 76 8.76 -8.01 22.51
N GLY A 77 9.61 -7.09 22.07
CA GLY A 77 10.91 -7.42 21.49
C GLY A 77 11.64 -6.17 21.03
N SER A 78 12.81 -6.36 20.42
CA SER A 78 13.56 -5.25 19.83
C SER A 78 12.80 -4.65 18.63
N THR A 79 13.08 -3.39 18.28
CA THR A 79 12.38 -2.71 17.17
C THR A 79 12.43 -3.52 15.88
N GLU A 80 13.55 -4.17 15.64
CA GLU A 80 13.84 -5.05 14.50
C GLU A 80 12.94 -6.29 14.48
N GLU A 81 12.77 -6.94 15.63
CA GLU A 81 11.91 -8.12 15.79
C GLU A 81 10.44 -7.74 15.60
N LEU A 82 10.02 -6.60 16.15
CA LEU A 82 8.67 -6.08 15.96
C LEU A 82 8.41 -5.72 14.49
N CYS A 83 9.43 -5.23 13.81
CA CYS A 83 9.42 -4.93 12.39
C CYS A 83 9.26 -6.18 11.52
N ALA A 84 9.93 -7.27 11.90
CA ALA A 84 9.86 -8.57 11.24
C ALA A 84 8.59 -9.37 11.60
N ASN A 85 7.92 -9.02 12.71
CA ASN A 85 6.78 -9.78 13.20
C ASN A 85 5.51 -9.52 12.36
N ALA A 86 5.03 -10.55 11.67
CA ALA A 86 3.83 -10.50 10.84
C ALA A 86 2.57 -10.01 11.59
N ALA A 87 2.45 -10.28 12.89
CA ALA A 87 1.32 -9.82 13.69
C ALA A 87 1.31 -8.30 13.85
N VAL A 88 2.48 -7.71 14.11
CA VAL A 88 2.69 -6.26 14.22
C VAL A 88 2.47 -5.60 12.86
N ILE A 89 3.06 -6.16 11.79
CA ILE A 89 2.85 -5.68 10.41
C ILE A 89 1.36 -5.67 10.07
N LYS A 90 0.62 -6.73 10.40
CA LYS A 90 -0.82 -6.82 10.14
C LYS A 90 -1.63 -5.79 10.94
N ALA A 91 -1.31 -5.60 12.22
CA ALA A 91 -1.96 -4.59 13.06
C ALA A 91 -1.66 -3.17 12.55
N PHE A 92 -0.41 -2.91 12.18
CA PHE A 92 0.03 -1.65 11.60
C PHE A 92 -0.69 -1.38 10.27
N LYS A 93 -0.72 -2.38 9.38
CA LYS A 93 -1.47 -2.33 8.11
C LYS A 93 -2.94 -2.01 8.34
N LYS A 94 -3.57 -2.63 9.35
CA LYS A 94 -4.97 -2.39 9.69
C LYS A 94 -5.20 -0.93 10.12
N LYS A 95 -4.32 -0.35 10.94
CA LYS A 95 -4.41 1.08 11.28
C LYS A 95 -4.21 1.95 10.04
N LEU A 96 -3.26 1.61 9.19
CA LEU A 96 -3.03 2.28 7.92
C LEU A 96 -4.27 2.25 7.01
N ASP A 97 -4.93 1.09 6.93
CA ASP A 97 -6.12 0.87 6.11
C ASP A 97 -7.32 1.70 6.58
N VAL A 98 -7.51 1.76 7.91
CA VAL A 98 -8.51 2.65 8.52
C VAL A 98 -8.21 4.11 8.20
N HIS A 99 -6.95 4.54 8.29
CA HIS A 99 -6.54 5.91 7.93
C HIS A 99 -6.68 6.20 6.44
N ALA A 100 -6.34 5.25 5.57
CA ALA A 100 -6.50 5.38 4.13
C ALA A 100 -7.99 5.49 3.74
N THR A 101 -8.85 4.68 4.35
CA THR A 101 -10.31 4.72 4.16
C THR A 101 -10.88 6.06 4.62
N LYS A 102 -10.43 6.58 5.77
CA LYS A 102 -10.80 7.93 6.25
C LYS A 102 -10.42 9.02 5.25
N ASN A 103 -9.27 8.89 4.60
CA ASN A 103 -8.80 9.81 3.57
C ASN A 103 -9.35 9.53 2.16
N LYS A 104 -10.33 8.62 2.04
CA LYS A 104 -10.97 8.23 0.77
C LYS A 104 -10.00 7.66 -0.27
N LEU A 105 -8.88 7.08 0.15
CA LEU A 105 -7.99 6.34 -0.74
C LEU A 105 -8.71 5.10 -1.25
N SER A 106 -8.56 4.81 -2.54
CA SER A 106 -9.15 3.62 -3.11
C SER A 106 -8.36 2.38 -2.74
N ARG A 107 -9.01 1.21 -2.64
CA ARG A 107 -8.33 -0.06 -2.28
C ARG A 107 -7.22 -0.44 -3.25
N VAL A 108 -7.34 0.00 -4.50
CA VAL A 108 -6.31 -0.15 -5.53
C VAL A 108 -5.09 0.72 -5.27
N GLU A 109 -5.24 1.85 -4.55
CA GLU A 109 -4.16 2.79 -4.22
C GLU A 109 -3.36 2.40 -2.98
N GLN A 110 -3.89 1.48 -2.19
CA GLN A 110 -3.24 1.01 -0.98
C GLN A 110 -2.21 -0.07 -1.32
N PRO A 111 -1.02 -0.05 -0.70
CA PRO A 111 -0.03 -1.09 -0.90
C PRO A 111 -0.60 -2.46 -0.50
N GLY A 112 -0.50 -3.42 -1.42
CA GLY A 112 -0.98 -4.79 -1.23
C GLY A 112 -0.19 -5.47 -0.12
N ALA A 113 1.14 -5.33 -0.18
CA ALA A 113 2.08 -5.73 0.85
C ALA A 113 2.75 -4.50 1.45
N ILE A 114 3.01 -4.53 2.75
CA ILE A 114 3.82 -3.52 3.41
C ILE A 114 5.03 -4.18 4.07
N HIS A 115 6.15 -3.48 4.02
CA HIS A 115 7.34 -3.82 4.77
C HIS A 115 7.56 -2.72 5.79
N LEU A 116 7.70 -3.11 7.06
CA LEU A 116 8.19 -2.20 8.07
C LEU A 116 9.72 -2.24 8.01
N CYS A 117 10.37 -1.08 8.00
CA CYS A 117 11.82 -0.96 8.12
C CYS A 117 12.19 -0.49 9.52
N SER A 118 13.07 -1.21 10.22
CA SER A 118 13.59 -0.79 11.54
C SER A 118 14.61 0.34 11.40
N GLU A 119 15.30 0.40 10.26
CA GLU A 119 16.26 1.45 9.96
C GLU A 119 15.55 2.73 9.53
N ILE A 120 15.81 3.81 10.25
CA ILE A 120 15.29 5.13 9.92
C ILE A 120 16.03 5.63 8.69
N TRP A 121 15.31 6.02 7.66
CA TRP A 121 15.91 6.69 6.52
C TRP A 121 16.39 8.06 6.96
N THR A 122 17.71 8.23 7.01
CA THR A 122 18.38 9.51 7.22
C THR A 122 18.97 10.01 5.91
N PRO A 123 19.22 11.32 5.77
CA PRO A 123 19.97 11.86 4.63
C PRO A 123 21.41 11.31 4.57
N ASP A 124 21.94 10.80 5.68
CA ASP A 124 23.28 10.20 5.77
C ASP A 124 23.38 8.87 5.01
N SER A 125 22.29 8.09 4.94
CA SER A 125 22.23 6.84 4.16
C SER A 125 22.07 7.08 2.63
N ASP A 126 22.14 8.32 2.15
CA ASP A 126 21.93 8.73 0.74
C ASP A 126 20.55 8.40 0.12
N LEU A 127 19.67 7.76 0.90
CA LEU A 127 18.29 7.40 0.55
C LEU A 127 17.37 8.62 0.43
N LEU A 128 17.68 9.66 1.19
CA LEU A 128 16.97 10.94 1.22
C LEU A 128 17.86 12.04 0.66
N THR A 129 17.30 12.99 -0.07
CA THR A 129 17.99 14.28 -0.25
C THR A 129 18.00 15.03 1.08
N GLU A 130 18.90 16.02 1.25
CA GLU A 130 18.95 16.92 2.42
C GLU A 130 17.56 17.52 2.77
N ALA A 131 16.66 17.61 1.79
CA ALA A 131 15.27 18.04 1.97
C ALA A 131 14.30 16.94 2.45
N LEU A 132 14.80 15.80 2.96
CA LEU A 132 14.00 14.61 3.34
C LEU A 132 13.07 14.10 2.21
N LYS A 133 13.42 14.40 0.96
CA LYS A 133 12.73 13.87 -0.21
C LYS A 133 13.36 12.53 -0.58
N LEU A 134 12.57 11.46 -0.47
CA LEU A 134 12.98 10.12 -0.85
C LEU A 134 13.40 10.09 -2.32
N LYS A 135 14.65 9.71 -2.55
CA LYS A 135 15.13 9.36 -3.87
C LYS A 135 14.62 7.94 -4.16
N ARG A 136 13.66 7.81 -5.08
CA ARG A 136 13.07 6.51 -5.41
C ARG A 136 14.13 5.48 -5.87
N ARG A 137 15.14 5.92 -6.64
CA ARG A 137 16.21 5.04 -7.17
C ARG A 137 17.03 4.31 -6.09
N PRO A 138 17.71 5.00 -5.15
CA PRO A 138 18.52 4.33 -4.13
C PRO A 138 17.68 3.53 -3.13
N VAL A 139 16.48 4.01 -2.76
CA VAL A 139 15.57 3.23 -1.89
C VAL A 139 15.16 1.93 -2.57
N THR A 140 14.78 1.98 -3.85
CA THR A 140 14.45 0.77 -4.59
C THR A 140 15.64 -0.18 -4.69
N GLN A 141 16.85 0.30 -4.95
CA GLN A 141 18.04 -0.55 -5.01
C GLN A 141 18.39 -1.19 -3.65
N MET A 142 18.36 -0.42 -2.58
CA MET A 142 18.68 -0.91 -1.23
C MET A 142 17.68 -1.96 -0.74
N TYR A 143 16.40 -1.79 -1.07
CA TYR A 143 15.33 -2.71 -0.68
C TYR A 143 14.91 -3.65 -1.81
N GLU A 144 15.70 -3.78 -2.87
CA GLU A 144 15.34 -4.59 -4.03
C GLU A 144 15.17 -6.07 -3.64
N ASP A 145 16.13 -6.62 -2.89
CA ASP A 145 16.06 -7.99 -2.36
C ASP A 145 14.82 -8.21 -1.48
N THR A 146 14.50 -7.25 -0.61
CA THR A 146 13.31 -7.32 0.25
C THR A 146 12.01 -7.27 -0.56
N ILE A 147 11.96 -6.42 -1.59
CA ILE A 147 10.83 -6.31 -2.52
C ILE A 147 10.64 -7.64 -3.26
N LYS A 148 11.74 -8.22 -3.77
CA LYS A 148 11.75 -9.54 -4.42
C LYS A 148 11.25 -10.65 -3.49
N ASP A 149 11.75 -10.71 -2.25
CA ASP A 149 11.29 -11.68 -1.24
C ASP A 149 9.79 -11.52 -0.92
N LEU A 150 9.30 -10.28 -0.82
CA LEU A 150 7.88 -10.01 -0.57
C LEU A 150 6.99 -10.45 -1.74
N TYR A 151 7.42 -10.22 -2.98
CA TYR A 151 6.69 -10.71 -4.16
C TYR A 151 6.75 -12.23 -4.27
N ALA A 152 7.90 -12.85 -3.99
CA ALA A 152 8.05 -14.29 -3.93
C ALA A 152 7.15 -14.92 -2.85
N LYS A 153 7.08 -14.32 -1.66
CA LYS A 153 6.16 -14.72 -0.57
C LYS A 153 4.69 -14.53 -0.95
N ALA A 154 4.38 -13.55 -1.80
CA ALA A 154 3.04 -13.35 -2.34
C ALA A 154 2.67 -14.35 -3.45
N GLY A 155 3.59 -15.21 -3.86
CA GLY A 155 3.37 -16.23 -4.89
C GLY A 155 3.35 -15.67 -6.32
N LEU A 156 4.06 -14.57 -6.57
CA LEU A 156 4.23 -14.00 -7.91
C LEU A 156 5.68 -14.20 -8.35
N ASP A 157 5.85 -14.84 -9.50
CA ASP A 157 7.16 -15.08 -10.11
C ASP A 157 7.72 -13.74 -10.65
N TYR A 158 8.53 -13.06 -9.84
CA TYR A 158 9.30 -11.91 -10.31
C TYR A 158 10.53 -12.43 -11.07
N GLU A 159 10.37 -12.62 -12.38
CA GLU A 159 11.46 -13.06 -13.25
C GLU A 159 12.49 -11.93 -13.43
N SER A 160 13.77 -12.23 -13.17
CA SER A 160 14.92 -11.30 -13.19
C SER A 160 15.26 -10.75 -14.57
#